data_AF-A0A2E8UH04-F1
#
_entry.id   AF-A0A2E8UH04-F1
#
_cell.length_a   1.000
_cell.length_b   1.000
_cell.length_c   1.000
_cell.angle_alpha   90.00
_cell.angle_beta   90.00
_cell.angle_gamma   90.00
#
_symmetry.space_group_name_H-M   'P 1'
#
loop_
_entity.id
_entity.type
_entity.pdbx_description
1 polymer ?
#
loop_
_entity_poly.entity_id
_entity_poly.type
_entity_poly.pdbx_seq_one_letter_code
_entity_poly.pdbx_strand_id
1 'polypeptide(L)' 'MNDSFFISKAVSLGLKGRFTAKPGVKVGCVIVKDNKIIGRGFYQKYGGSHAEINAINDVKKKYKTNYLSKLSGSDLFV' A
#
# COMPACT_ATOMS: atom_id res chain seq x y z
N MET A 1 -11.98 -5.81 11.65
CA MET A 1 -11.73 -4.37 11.43
C MET A 1 -12.67 -3.95 10.32
N ASN A 2 -12.96 -2.66 10.17
CA ASN A 2 -13.82 -2.16 9.10
C ASN A 2 -12.99 -1.44 8.03
N ASP A 3 -13.61 -1.17 6.88
CA ASP A 3 -12.96 -0.51 5.75
C ASP A 3 -12.41 0.86 6.12
N SER A 4 -13.14 1.62 6.94
CA SER A 4 -12.70 2.94 7.45
C SER A 4 -11.36 2.86 8.19
N PHE A 5 -11.13 1.79 8.97
CA PHE A 5 -9.85 1.56 9.60
C PHE A 5 -8.73 1.38 8.57
N PHE A 6 -8.92 0.56 7.53
CA PHE A 6 -7.90 0.33 6.53
C PHE A 6 -7.63 1.57 5.65
N ILE A 7 -8.68 2.30 5.27
CA ILE A 7 -8.56 3.58 4.57
C ILE A 7 -7.78 4.59 5.42
N SER A 8 -8.02 4.67 6.73
CA SER A 8 -7.24 5.55 7.61
C SER A 8 -5.74 5.23 7.61
N LYS A 9 -5.37 3.95 7.46
CA LYS A 9 -3.97 3.52 7.32
C LYS A 9 -3.38 3.86 5.95
N ALA A 10 -4.15 3.74 4.87
CA ALA A 10 -3.73 4.20 3.54
C ALA A 10 -3.47 5.72 3.53
N VAL A 11 -4.38 6.52 4.09
CA VAL A 11 -4.19 7.99 4.24
C VAL A 11 -2.92 8.30 5.03
N SER A 12 -2.72 7.61 6.17
CA SER A 12 -1.52 7.79 7.01
C SER A 12 -0.22 7.46 6.25
N LEU A 13 -0.24 6.48 5.35
CA LEU A 13 0.88 6.16 4.48
C LEU A 13 1.10 7.25 3.42
N GLY A 14 0.04 7.75 2.78
CA GLY A 14 0.12 8.81 1.77
C GLY A 14 0.73 10.10 2.32
N LEU A 15 0.47 10.43 3.59
CA LEU A 15 1.06 11.60 4.27
C LEU A 15 2.59 11.52 4.40
N LYS A 16 3.21 10.35 4.26
CA LYS A 16 4.68 10.22 4.23
C LYS A 16 5.30 10.84 2.97
N GLY A 17 4.54 10.95 1.88
CA GLY A 17 4.97 11.60 0.64
C GLY A 17 4.90 13.13 0.67
N ARG A 18 4.56 13.76 1.81
CA ARG A 18 4.21 15.19 1.88
C ARG A 18 5.26 16.18 1.40
N PHE A 19 6.54 15.79 1.43
CA PHE A 19 7.65 16.64 1.03
C PHE A 19 8.33 16.18 -0.27
N THR A 20 7.94 15.02 -0.80
CA THR A 20 8.66 14.34 -1.88
C THR A 20 7.79 14.02 -3.09
N ALA A 21 6.48 13.94 -2.91
CA ALA A 21 5.53 13.59 -3.98
C ALA A 21 5.32 14.71 -5.01
N LYS A 22 5.59 15.99 -4.67
CA LYS A 22 5.30 17.14 -5.54
C LYS A 22 6.08 17.07 -6.87
N PRO A 23 5.47 17.44 -8.01
CA PRO A 23 4.10 17.97 -8.19
C PRO A 23 2.97 16.91 -8.18
N GLY A 24 3.26 15.63 -7.95
CA GLY A 24 2.26 14.57 -7.84
C GLY A 24 1.43 14.56 -6.56
N VAL A 25 0.56 13.56 -6.44
CA VAL A 25 -0.41 13.41 -5.35
C VAL A 25 0.12 12.55 -4.19
N LYS A 26 -0.31 12.89 -2.97
CA LYS A 26 -0.03 12.10 -1.76
C LYS A 26 -1.00 10.92 -1.70
N VAL A 27 -0.56 9.75 -2.12
CA VAL A 27 -1.37 8.52 -2.16
C VAL A 27 -0.70 7.44 -1.34
N GLY A 28 -1.47 6.73 -0.52
CA GLY A 28 -1.03 5.55 0.21
C GLY A 28 -1.86 4.33 -0.19
N CYS A 29 -1.39 3.14 0.17
CA CYS A 29 -2.08 1.90 -0.15
C CYS A 29 -1.77 0.85 0.91
N VAL A 30 -2.79 0.09 1.32
CA VAL A 30 -2.65 -1.12 2.13
C VAL A 30 -3.33 -2.30 1.45
N ILE A 31 -2.68 -3.46 1.50
CA ILE A 31 -3.23 -4.74 1.01
C ILE A 31 -3.61 -5.56 2.24
N VAL A 32 -4.85 -6.03 2.27
CA VAL A 32 -5.45 -6.74 3.41
C VAL A 32 -5.85 -8.15 2.98
N LYS A 33 -5.47 -9.14 3.78
CA LYS A 33 -5.93 -10.53 3.65
C LYS A 33 -6.32 -11.04 5.03
N ASP A 34 -7.49 -11.67 5.12
CA ASP A 34 -8.00 -12.22 6.39
C ASP A 34 -7.95 -11.20 7.54
N ASN A 35 -8.41 -9.98 7.26
CA ASN A 35 -8.44 -8.85 8.19
C ASN A 35 -7.04 -8.44 8.72
N LYS A 36 -5.96 -8.76 8.01
CA LYS A 36 -4.57 -8.40 8.32
C LYS A 36 -3.91 -7.64 7.17
N ILE A 37 -3.22 -6.55 7.49
CA ILE A 37 -2.45 -5.79 6.49
C ILE A 37 -1.15 -6.54 6.15
N ILE A 38 -1.12 -7.15 4.97
CA ILE A 38 0.03 -7.90 4.44
C ILE A 38 0.99 -7.03 3.61
N GLY A 39 0.50 -5.92 3.03
CA GLY A 39 1.28 -5.02 2.18
C GLY A 39 1.02 -3.55 2.49
N ARG A 40 2.04 -2.71 2.36
CA ARG A 40 1.95 -1.26 2.58
C ARG A 40 2.78 -0.51 1.55
N GLY A 41 2.23 0.54 0.97
CA GLY A 41 2.92 1.39 0.02
C GLY A 41 2.44 2.83 0.07
N PHE A 42 3.25 3.75 -0.43
CA PHE A 42 2.86 5.14 -0.67
C PHE A 42 3.63 5.67 -1.86
N TYR A 43 3.11 6.73 -2.50
CA TYR A 43 3.81 7.43 -3.56
C TYR A 43 4.98 8.24 -2.98
N GLN A 44 6.20 7.73 -3.16
CA GLN A 44 7.37 8.24 -2.45
C GLN A 44 7.98 9.48 -3.09
N LYS A 45 7.95 9.60 -4.42
CA LYS A 45 8.54 10.72 -5.15
C LYS A 45 7.86 10.92 -6.50
N TYR A 46 7.90 12.14 -7.01
CA TYR A 46 7.43 12.43 -8.37
C TYR A 46 8.14 11.55 -9.42
N GLY A 47 7.38 11.01 -10.37
CA GLY A 47 7.85 10.05 -11.38
C GLY A 47 8.19 8.66 -10.83
N GLY A 48 8.01 8.40 -9.53
CA GLY A 48 8.23 7.09 -8.92
C GLY A 48 7.07 6.11 -9.13
N SER A 49 7.23 4.90 -8.60
CA SER A 49 6.15 3.90 -8.60
C SER A 49 4.97 4.36 -7.72
N HIS A 50 3.75 4.06 -8.19
CA HIS A 50 2.52 4.33 -7.46
C HIS A 50 2.44 3.56 -6.13
N ALA A 51 1.54 3.98 -5.24
CA ALA A 51 1.40 3.41 -3.91
C ALA A 51 1.07 1.91 -3.94
N GLU A 52 0.24 1.48 -4.89
CA GLU A 52 -0.21 0.12 -5.13
C GLU A 52 0.97 -0.79 -5.51
N ILE A 53 1.82 -0.34 -6.43
CA ILE A 53 3.04 -1.07 -6.83
C ILE A 53 3.98 -1.19 -5.63
N ASN A 54 4.14 -0.12 -4.85
CA ASN A 54 4.96 -0.16 -3.64
C ASN A 54 4.38 -1.12 -2.59
N ALA A 55 3.06 -1.20 -2.45
CA ALA A 55 2.39 -2.15 -1.55
C ALA A 55 2.57 -3.60 -2.01
N ILE A 56 2.44 -3.87 -3.30
CA ILE A 56 2.70 -5.20 -3.89
C ILE A 56 4.17 -5.59 -3.69
N ASN A 57 5.11 -4.67 -3.90
CA ASN A 57 6.53 -4.92 -3.70
C ASN A 57 6.85 -5.21 -2.22
N ASP A 58 6.17 -4.56 -1.28
CA ASP A 58 6.25 -4.88 0.16
C ASP A 58 5.74 -6.31 0.45
N VAL A 59 4.62 -6.74 -0.16
CA VAL A 59 4.15 -8.13 -0.07
C VAL A 59 5.19 -9.10 -0.65
N LYS A 60 5.71 -8.85 -1.86
CA LYS A 60 6.75 -9.68 -2.49
C LYS A 60 7.98 -9.82 -1.61
N LYS A 61 8.43 -8.72 -0.98
CA LYS A 61 9.57 -8.72 -0.07
C LYS A 61 9.34 -9.59 1.17
N LYS A 62 8.14 -9.54 1.74
CA LYS A 62 7.75 -10.30 2.94
C LYS A 62 7.47 -11.78 2.66
N TYR A 63 6.88 -12.09 1.50
CA TYR A 63 6.34 -13.39 1.15
C TYR A 63 7.00 -13.95 -0.11
N LYS A 64 8.34 -13.97 -0.17
CA LYS A 64 9.13 -14.22 -1.38
C LYS A 64 8.67 -15.43 -2.21
N THR A 65 8.35 -16.54 -1.56
CA THR A 65 8.00 -17.81 -2.22
C THR A 65 6.50 -17.99 -2.45
N ASN A 66 5.65 -17.21 -1.78
CA ASN A 66 4.19 -17.40 -1.79
C ASN A 66 3.39 -16.09 -1.89
N TYR A 67 4.00 -15.01 -2.38
CA TYR A 67 3.32 -13.71 -2.48
C TYR A 67 2.08 -13.77 -3.38
N LEU A 68 2.09 -14.59 -4.44
CA LEU A 68 0.92 -14.75 -5.31
C LEU A 68 -0.29 -15.30 -4.55
N SER A 69 -0.09 -16.32 -3.71
CA SER A 69 -1.19 -16.87 -2.89
C SER A 69 -1.61 -15.91 -1.78
N LYS A 70 -0.69 -15.08 -1.27
CA LYS A 70 -1.04 -14.01 -0.33
C LYS A 70 -1.85 -12.89 -0.99
N LEU A 71 -1.53 -12.51 -2.22
CA LEU A 71 -2.26 -11.47 -2.97
C LEU A 71 -3.64 -11.96 -3.44
N SER A 72 -3.76 -13.23 -3.82
CA SER A 72 -5.02 -13.79 -4.32
C SER A 72 -6.16 -13.65 -3.31
N GLY A 73 -7.26 -13.03 -3.73
CA GLY A 73 -8.42 -12.74 -2.89
C GLY A 73 -8.11 -11.82 -1.70
N SER A 74 -7.12 -10.94 -1.83
CA SER A 74 -6.90 -9.82 -0.90
C SER A 74 -7.70 -8.60 -1.33
N ASP A 75 -8.00 -7.74 -0.37
CA ASP A 75 -8.58 -6.43 -0.60
C ASP A 75 -7.49 -5.36 -0.67
N LEU A 76 -7.73 -4.35 -1.51
CA LEU A 76 -6.86 -3.20 -1.68
C LEU A 76 -7.57 -1.95 -1.19
N PHE A 77 -6.93 -1.21 -0.29
CA PHE A 77 -7.42 0.10 0.17
C PHE A 77 -6.40 1.16 -0.21
N VAL A 78 -6.83 2.20 -0.93
CA VAL A 78 -6.01 3.30 -1.46
C VAL A 78 -6.56 4.63 -0.99
#